data_AF-A0A6V8EVJ6-F1
#
_entry.id   AF-A0A6V8EVJ6-F1
#
_cell.length_a   1.000
_cell.length_b   1.000
_cell.length_c   1.000
_cell.angle_alpha   90.00
_cell.angle_beta   90.00
_cell.angle_gamma   90.00
#
_symmetry.space_group_name_H-M   'P 1'
#
loop_
_entity.id
_entity.type
_entity.pdbx_description
1 polymer ?
#
loop_
_entity_poly.entity_id
_entity_poly.type
_entity_poly.pdbx_seq_one_letter_code
_entity_poly.pdbx_strand_id
1 'polypeptide(L)'
;MLLVLLLAILIFVGASVTAYGLRRGCSRGARALIILGPTIDGILSYFILTWLGFSSLNGFVGGLMFGLLSLFGVQAIFSPRRLLAFRLALQQLLRKKRQAALLMAGLMIGSAIISSSLIVGDSLDQTVREEVDAAWGDTDLLISGFDVNAGQVTEIPQSVVEDLRSSGIQTIDSI
;
A
#
# COMPACT_ATOMS: atom_id res chain seq x y z
N MET A 1 0.48 11.12 -18.98
CA MET A 1 1.14 12.45 -18.94
C MET A 1 0.83 13.23 -17.66
N LEU A 2 -0.42 13.32 -17.21
CA LEU A 2 -0.79 14.05 -15.98
C LEU A 2 -0.10 13.51 -14.71
N LEU A 3 0.00 12.19 -14.54
CA LEU A 3 0.70 11.56 -13.41
C LEU A 3 2.20 11.92 -13.35
N VAL A 4 2.87 12.03 -14.50
CA VAL A 4 4.30 12.38 -14.58
C VAL A 4 4.52 13.84 -14.16
N LEU A 5 3.66 14.73 -14.63
CA LEU A 5 3.68 16.15 -14.24
C LEU A 5 3.46 16.32 -12.75
N LEU A 6 2.49 15.58 -12.18
CA LEU A 6 2.22 15.62 -10.74
C LEU A 6 3.42 15.11 -9.93
N LEU A 7 4.05 14.01 -10.36
CA LEU A 7 5.25 13.46 -9.74
C LEU A 7 6.41 14.47 -9.74
N ALA A 8 6.67 15.08 -10.90
CA ALA A 8 7.72 16.07 -11.06
C ALA A 8 7.49 17.29 -10.16
N ILE A 9 6.25 17.79 -10.08
CA ILE A 9 5.89 18.92 -9.22
C ILE A 9 6.12 18.57 -7.74
N LEU A 10 5.68 17.39 -7.30
CA LEU A 10 5.74 16.99 -5.89
C LEU A 10 7.20 16.85 -5.42
N ILE A 11 8.05 16.22 -6.23
CA ILE A 11 9.49 16.09 -5.93
C ILE A 11 10.19 17.44 -6.00
N PHE A 12 9.87 18.28 -6.99
CA PHE A 12 10.47 19.60 -7.15
C PHE A 12 10.13 20.55 -6.00
N VAL A 13 8.90 20.54 -5.50
CA VAL A 13 8.48 21.31 -4.32
C VAL A 13 9.24 20.83 -3.08
N GLY A 14 9.31 19.52 -2.84
CA GLY A 14 10.07 18.95 -1.71
C GLY A 14 11.58 19.29 -1.77
N ALA A 15 12.16 19.23 -2.96
CA ALA A 15 13.55 19.60 -3.19
C ALA A 15 13.80 21.11 -3.01
N SER A 16 12.85 21.96 -3.38
CA SER A 16 12.92 23.41 -3.20
C SER A 16 12.84 23.82 -1.72
N VAL A 17 11.95 23.19 -0.94
CA VAL A 17 11.82 23.42 0.51
C VAL A 17 13.12 23.06 1.23
N THR A 18 13.72 21.92 0.87
CA THR A 18 14.98 21.46 1.49
C THR A 18 16.17 22.32 1.09
N ALA A 19 16.24 22.78 -0.16
CA ALA A 19 17.26 23.74 -0.62
C ALA A 19 17.14 25.10 0.10
N TYR A 20 15.93 25.56 0.42
CA TYR A 20 15.71 26.76 1.21
C TYR A 20 16.19 26.60 2.67
N GLY A 21 15.99 25.42 3.27
CA GLY A 21 16.50 25.10 4.61
C GLY A 21 18.03 25.06 4.69
N LEU A 22 18.71 24.58 3.64
CA LEU A 22 20.17 24.48 3.58
C LEU A 22 20.87 25.74 3.06
N ARG A 23 20.13 26.83 2.83
CA ARG A 23 20.66 28.04 2.20
C ARG A 23 21.90 28.59 2.91
N ARG A 24 21.95 28.60 4.24
CA ARG A 24 23.07 29.25 4.95
C ARG A 24 24.38 28.44 4.99
N GLY A 25 24.42 27.20 4.46
CA GLY A 25 25.57 26.30 4.65
C GLY A 25 26.15 25.65 3.39
N CYS A 26 25.57 25.84 2.19
CA CYS A 26 26.01 25.16 0.97
C CYS A 26 26.25 26.16 -0.19
N SER A 27 27.27 25.88 -1.02
CA SER A 27 27.58 26.67 -2.22
C SER A 27 26.43 26.65 -3.23
N ARG A 28 26.38 27.66 -4.12
CA ARG A 28 25.32 27.76 -5.15
C ARG A 28 25.24 26.50 -6.04
N GLY A 29 26.37 25.87 -6.36
CA GLY A 29 26.41 24.63 -7.14
C GLY A 29 25.85 23.41 -6.40
N ALA A 30 26.17 23.26 -5.12
CA ALA A 30 25.63 22.17 -4.29
C ALA A 30 24.11 22.29 -4.12
N ARG A 31 23.57 23.51 -4.05
CA ARG A 31 22.11 23.73 -4.00
C ARG A 31 21.41 23.33 -5.29
N ALA A 32 22.01 23.60 -6.45
CA ALA A 32 21.44 23.20 -7.74
C ALA A 32 21.41 21.65 -7.85
N LEU A 33 22.45 20.97 -7.38
CA LEU A 33 22.52 19.50 -7.42
C LEU A 33 21.49 18.84 -6.50
N ILE A 34 21.20 19.44 -5.33
CA ILE A 34 20.16 18.97 -4.40
C ILE A 34 18.76 19.06 -5.01
N ILE A 35 18.53 20.00 -5.92
CA ILE A 35 17.24 20.15 -6.60
C ILE A 35 17.17 19.22 -7.82
N LEU A 36 18.22 19.20 -8.63
CA LEU A 36 18.20 18.46 -9.89
C LEU A 36 18.25 16.94 -9.71
N GLY A 37 19.10 16.43 -8.80
CA GLY A 37 19.29 14.98 -8.62
C GLY A 37 17.98 14.23 -8.36
N PRO A 38 17.22 14.58 -7.32
CA PRO A 38 15.99 13.86 -6.95
C PRO A 38 14.90 13.93 -8.02
N THR A 39 14.83 15.06 -8.71
CA THR A 39 13.86 15.30 -9.78
C THR A 39 14.18 14.44 -11.00
N ILE A 40 15.47 14.34 -11.38
CA ILE A 40 15.94 13.50 -12.48
C ILE A 40 15.74 12.02 -12.13
N ASP A 41 16.15 11.59 -10.94
CA ASP A 41 16.05 10.19 -10.51
C ASP A 41 14.59 9.73 -10.46
N GLY A 42 13.68 10.54 -9.93
CA GLY A 42 12.25 10.20 -9.88
C GLY A 42 11.61 10.06 -11.27
N ILE A 43 11.97 10.94 -12.22
CA ILE A 43 11.49 10.88 -13.61
C ILE A 43 12.08 9.67 -14.33
N LEU A 44 13.37 9.40 -14.14
CA LEU A 44 14.06 8.27 -14.75
C LEU A 44 13.47 6.94 -14.26
N SER A 45 13.25 6.80 -12.95
CA SER A 45 12.63 5.62 -12.35
C SER A 45 11.20 5.41 -12.84
N TYR A 46 10.39 6.46 -12.98
CA TYR A 46 9.06 6.35 -13.59
C TYR A 46 9.15 5.76 -15.00
N PHE A 47 10.05 6.30 -15.84
CA PHE A 47 10.19 5.88 -17.23
C PHE A 47 10.66 4.43 -17.35
N ILE A 48 11.62 4.02 -16.53
CA ILE A 48 12.12 2.64 -16.47
C ILE A 48 11.00 1.67 -16.05
N LEU A 49 10.20 2.03 -15.04
CA LEU A 49 9.11 1.17 -14.56
C LEU A 49 7.99 1.04 -15.60
N THR A 50 7.66 2.12 -16.30
CA THR A 50 6.69 2.05 -17.41
C THR A 50 7.23 1.27 -18.59
N TRP A 51 8.54 1.31 -18.85
CA TRP A 51 9.19 0.52 -19.90
C TRP A 51 9.19 -0.98 -19.57
N LEU A 52 9.30 -1.34 -18.30
CA LEU A 52 9.17 -2.71 -17.79
C LEU A 52 7.74 -3.25 -17.82
N GLY A 53 6.76 -2.49 -18.31
CA GLY A 53 5.37 -2.93 -18.47
C GLY A 53 4.52 -2.84 -17.20
N PHE A 54 4.99 -2.17 -16.15
CA PHE A 54 4.18 -1.93 -14.96
C PHE A 54 3.07 -0.90 -15.23
N SER A 55 1.93 -1.06 -14.55
CA SER A 55 0.81 -0.11 -14.60
C SER A 55 1.27 1.31 -14.27
N SER A 56 0.59 2.30 -14.87
CA SER A 56 0.89 3.72 -14.69
C SER A 56 0.88 4.17 -13.22
N LEU A 57 0.05 3.53 -12.38
CA LEU A 57 0.00 3.80 -10.93
C LEU A 57 1.25 3.28 -10.21
N ASN A 58 1.69 2.06 -10.52
CA ASN A 58 2.89 1.48 -9.91
C ASN A 58 4.15 2.23 -10.34
N GLY A 59 4.22 2.66 -11.60
CA GLY A 59 5.29 3.52 -12.10
C GLY A 59 5.34 4.86 -11.37
N PHE A 60 4.18 5.47 -11.11
CA PHE A 60 4.08 6.71 -10.34
C PHE A 60 4.57 6.55 -8.89
N VAL A 61 4.08 5.52 -8.18
CA VAL A 61 4.50 5.25 -6.80
C VAL A 61 5.99 4.94 -6.73
N GLY A 62 6.51 4.11 -7.65
CA GLY A 62 7.92 3.77 -7.71
C GLY A 62 8.81 4.97 -7.99
N GLY A 63 8.43 5.82 -8.95
CA GLY A 63 9.16 7.07 -9.22
C GLY A 63 9.17 8.03 -8.02
N LEU A 64 8.07 8.10 -7.27
CA LEU A 64 8.02 8.90 -6.02
C LEU A 64 8.97 8.34 -4.95
N MET A 65 9.00 7.02 -4.75
CA MET A 65 9.87 6.39 -3.77
C MET A 65 11.35 6.61 -4.11
N PHE A 66 11.74 6.39 -5.37
CA PHE A 66 13.11 6.63 -5.82
C PHE A 66 13.51 8.11 -5.76
N GLY A 67 12.61 9.02 -6.12
CA GLY A 67 12.82 10.46 -6.00
C GLY A 67 13.03 10.91 -4.55
N LEU A 68 12.20 10.41 -3.61
CA LEU A 68 12.35 10.67 -2.17
C LEU A 68 13.65 10.08 -1.61
N LEU A 69 14.00 8.86 -2.00
CA LEU A 69 15.26 8.22 -1.59
C LEU A 69 16.47 9.04 -2.04
N SER A 70 16.47 9.47 -3.31
CA SER A 70 17.50 10.34 -3.87
C SER A 70 17.55 11.69 -3.15
N LEU A 71 16.39 12.28 -2.82
CA LEU A 71 16.30 13.53 -2.07
C LEU A 71 16.99 13.45 -0.71
N PHE A 72 16.78 12.37 0.03
CA PHE A 72 17.47 12.17 1.32
C PHE A 72 18.95 11.84 1.13
N GLY A 73 19.30 11.00 0.16
CA GLY A 73 20.67 10.61 -0.14
C GLY A 73 21.56 11.78 -0.56
N VAL A 74 21.12 12.56 -1.54
CA VAL A 74 21.84 13.74 -2.05
C VAL A 74 22.00 14.78 -0.94
N GLN A 75 20.98 15.01 -0.10
CA GLN A 75 21.12 15.92 1.04
C GLN A 75 22.12 15.43 2.10
N ALA A 76 22.13 14.12 2.38
CA ALA A 76 23.05 13.53 3.34
C ALA A 76 24.51 13.68 2.89
N ILE A 77 24.77 13.56 1.58
CA ILE A 77 26.11 13.63 0.99
C ILE A 77 26.60 15.07 0.80
N PHE A 78 25.76 15.98 0.31
CA PHE A 78 26.21 17.33 -0.08
C PHE A 78 26.18 18.37 1.05
N SER A 79 25.60 18.05 2.21
CA SER A 79 25.60 18.95 3.36
C SER A 79 26.68 18.54 4.37
N PRO A 80 27.76 19.34 4.55
CA PRO A 80 28.87 18.98 5.43
C PRO A 80 28.43 18.69 6.87
N ARG A 81 27.43 19.43 7.37
CA ARG A 81 26.85 19.21 8.71
C ARG A 81 26.06 17.90 8.81
N ARG A 82 25.34 17.53 7.75
CA ARG A 82 24.55 16.27 7.73
C ARG A 82 25.45 15.06 7.52
N LEU A 83 26.49 15.17 6.70
CA LEU A 83 27.54 14.15 6.57
C LEU A 83 28.17 13.80 7.91
N LEU A 84 28.49 14.81 8.72
CA LEU A 84 29.04 14.59 10.06
C LEU A 84 28.03 13.89 10.96
N ALA A 85 26.77 14.34 10.99
CA ALA A 85 25.72 13.66 11.76
C ALA A 85 25.50 12.21 11.31
N PHE A 86 25.52 11.95 10.00
CA PHE A 86 25.39 10.61 9.43
C PHE A 86 26.58 9.73 9.79
N ARG A 87 27.82 10.22 9.62
CA ARG A 87 29.03 9.50 10.03
C ARG A 87 29.03 9.20 11.52
N LEU A 88 28.64 10.16 12.36
CA LEU A 88 28.52 9.97 13.79
C LEU A 88 27.47 8.91 14.11
N ALA A 89 26.27 8.97 13.50
CA ALA A 89 25.23 7.97 13.69
C ALA A 89 25.69 6.57 13.27
N LEU A 90 26.35 6.44 12.11
CA LEU A 90 26.88 5.16 11.62
C LEU A 90 27.98 4.61 12.55
N GLN A 91 28.88 5.47 13.02
CA GLN A 91 29.90 5.10 14.00
C GLN A 91 29.28 4.66 15.33
N GLN A 92 28.21 5.31 15.79
CA GLN A 92 27.49 4.89 17.00
C GLN A 92 26.84 3.51 16.80
N LEU A 93 26.23 3.26 15.65
CA LEU A 93 25.63 1.97 15.30
C LEU A 93 26.68 0.84 15.29
N LEU A 94 27.84 1.11 14.67
CA LEU A 94 28.94 0.14 14.57
C LEU A 94 29.68 -0.08 15.90
N ARG A 95 29.78 0.94 16.76
CA ARG A 95 30.43 0.84 18.07
C ARG A 95 29.53 0.16 19.11
N LYS A 96 28.22 0.41 19.10
CA LYS A 96 27.26 -0.13 20.07
C LYS A 96 26.39 -1.26 19.49
N LYS A 97 27.04 -2.27 18.90
CA LYS A 97 26.39 -3.36 18.14
C LYS A 97 25.25 -4.07 18.88
N ARG A 98 25.38 -4.29 20.20
CA ARG A 98 24.34 -4.96 21.00
C ARG A 98 23.07 -4.12 21.13
N GLN A 99 23.21 -2.83 21.46
CA GLN A 99 22.07 -1.92 21.59
C GLN A 99 21.41 -1.67 20.23
N ALA A 100 22.23 -1.52 19.18
CA ALA A 100 21.75 -1.42 17.80
C ALA A 100 20.95 -2.65 17.36
N ALA A 101 21.45 -3.87 17.66
CA ALA A 101 20.77 -5.11 17.33
C ALA A 101 19.42 -5.23 18.07
N LEU A 102 19.37 -4.88 19.36
CA LEU A 102 18.13 -4.88 20.13
C LEU A 102 17.09 -3.89 19.55
N LEU A 103 17.53 -2.69 19.17
CA LEU A 103 16.67 -1.70 18.52
C LEU A 103 16.12 -2.22 17.18
N MET A 104 17.00 -2.75 16.33
CA MET A 104 16.61 -3.29 15.02
C MET A 104 15.67 -4.50 15.17
N ALA A 105 15.91 -5.37 16.15
CA ALA A 105 15.04 -6.49 16.44
C ALA A 105 13.64 -6.02 16.85
N GLY A 106 13.53 -5.01 17.72
CA GLY A 106 12.23 -4.44 18.11
C GLY A 106 11.48 -3.84 16.92
N LEU A 107 12.16 -3.07 16.07
CA LEU A 107 11.57 -2.49 14.85
C LEU A 107 11.12 -3.57 13.87
N MET A 108 11.92 -4.62 13.68
CA MET A 108 11.61 -5.74 12.80
C MET A 108 10.41 -6.54 13.30
N ILE A 109 10.35 -6.84 14.60
CA ILE A 109 9.23 -7.57 15.21
C ILE A 109 7.94 -6.77 15.06
N GLY A 110 7.96 -5.46 15.34
CA GLY A 110 6.78 -4.61 15.18
C GLY A 110 6.26 -4.60 13.74
N SER A 111 7.16 -4.43 12.76
CA SER A 111 6.80 -4.49 11.34
C SER A 111 6.25 -5.86 10.93
N ALA A 112 6.84 -6.95 11.45
CA ALA A 112 6.42 -8.31 11.14
C ALA A 112 5.03 -8.62 11.72
N ILE A 113 4.73 -8.16 12.94
CA ILE A 113 3.41 -8.34 13.56
C ILE A 113 2.32 -7.65 12.74
N ILE A 114 2.54 -6.38 12.36
CA ILE A 114 1.56 -5.62 11.58
C ILE A 114 1.34 -6.30 10.21
N SER A 115 2.42 -6.69 9.53
CA SER A 115 2.30 -7.37 8.23
C SER A 115 1.64 -8.74 8.35
N SER A 116 1.95 -9.52 9.39
CA SER A 116 1.35 -10.83 9.61
C SER A 116 -0.15 -10.70 9.89
N SER A 117 -0.57 -9.69 10.65
CA SER A 117 -1.99 -9.44 10.90
C SER A 117 -2.73 -9.06 9.62
N LEU A 118 -2.12 -8.29 8.72
CA LEU A 118 -2.71 -7.95 7.42
C LEU A 118 -2.88 -9.19 6.54
N ILE A 119 -1.84 -10.01 6.42
CA ILE A 119 -1.87 -11.24 5.60
C ILE A 119 -2.90 -12.25 6.14
N VAL A 120 -2.96 -12.43 7.47
CA VAL A 120 -3.93 -13.33 8.10
C VAL A 120 -5.36 -12.80 7.92
N GLY A 121 -5.57 -11.48 8.01
CA GLY A 121 -6.86 -10.86 7.73
C GLY A 121 -7.34 -11.17 6.31
N ASP A 122 -6.48 -10.96 5.31
CA ASP A 122 -6.81 -11.27 3.91
C ASP A 122 -7.06 -12.76 3.69
N SER A 123 -6.32 -13.62 4.38
CA SER A 123 -6.46 -15.08 4.26
C SER A 123 -7.79 -15.57 4.85
N LEU A 124 -8.17 -15.06 6.04
CA LEU A 124 -9.45 -15.39 6.66
C LEU A 124 -10.63 -14.87 5.84
N ASP A 125 -10.53 -13.66 5.28
CA ASP A 125 -11.55 -13.11 4.39
C ASP A 125 -11.75 -14.02 3.16
N GLN A 126 -10.67 -14.54 2.58
CA GLN A 126 -10.74 -15.50 1.48
C GLN A 126 -11.38 -16.82 1.91
N THR A 127 -10.98 -17.40 3.05
CA THR A 127 -11.57 -18.67 3.51
C THR A 127 -13.05 -18.53 3.82
N VAL A 128 -13.47 -17.44 4.48
CA VAL A 128 -14.89 -17.20 4.76
C VAL A 128 -15.67 -17.04 3.46
N ARG A 129 -15.14 -16.32 2.47
CA ARG A 129 -15.77 -16.23 1.15
C ARG A 129 -15.88 -17.59 0.47
N GLU A 130 -14.83 -18.40 0.50
CA GLU A 130 -14.85 -19.74 -0.08
C GLU A 130 -15.84 -20.67 0.63
N GLU A 131 -15.96 -20.60 1.95
CA GLU A 131 -16.96 -21.37 2.71
C GLU A 131 -18.40 -20.92 2.41
N VAL A 132 -18.61 -19.60 2.31
CA VAL A 132 -19.89 -18.98 1.93
C VAL A 132 -20.29 -19.38 0.51
N ASP A 133 -19.36 -19.29 -0.44
CA ASP A 133 -19.57 -19.70 -1.83
C ASP A 133 -19.79 -21.21 -1.94
N ALA A 134 -19.15 -22.03 -1.09
CA ALA A 134 -19.39 -23.48 -1.07
C ALA A 134 -20.75 -23.86 -0.46
N ALA A 135 -21.23 -23.11 0.54
CA ALA A 135 -22.49 -23.39 1.22
C ALA A 135 -23.71 -22.91 0.42
N TRP A 136 -23.61 -21.75 -0.24
CA TRP A 136 -24.73 -21.16 -0.99
C TRP A 136 -24.55 -21.20 -2.51
N GLY A 137 -23.36 -21.46 -3.04
CA GLY A 137 -23.14 -21.63 -4.48
C GLY A 137 -23.65 -20.43 -5.29
N ASP A 138 -24.43 -20.73 -6.33
CA ASP A 138 -25.12 -19.74 -7.18
C ASP A 138 -26.45 -19.23 -6.58
N THR A 139 -26.70 -19.43 -5.28
CA THR A 139 -27.94 -18.98 -4.64
C THR A 139 -27.91 -17.47 -4.41
N ASP A 140 -28.50 -16.71 -5.33
CA ASP A 140 -28.66 -15.25 -5.18
C ASP A 140 -29.73 -14.85 -4.15
N LEU A 141 -30.78 -15.67 -4.00
CA LEU A 141 -31.95 -15.38 -3.16
C LEU A 141 -32.39 -16.61 -2.34
N LEU A 142 -32.31 -16.49 -1.02
CA LEU A 142 -32.87 -17.46 -0.07
C LEU A 142 -34.20 -16.95 0.48
N ILE A 143 -35.27 -17.72 0.28
CA ILE A 143 -36.59 -17.45 0.86
C ILE A 143 -36.85 -18.52 1.91
N SER A 144 -37.04 -18.12 3.17
CA SER A 144 -37.42 -19.01 4.26
C SER A 144 -38.60 -18.42 5.05
N GLY A 145 -39.50 -19.30 5.48
CA GLY A 145 -40.61 -18.95 6.36
C GLY A 145 -40.29 -19.35 7.79
N PHE A 146 -40.57 -18.48 8.77
CA PHE A 146 -40.41 -18.80 10.18
C PHE A 146 -41.71 -18.49 10.93
N ASP A 147 -42.36 -19.51 11.50
CA ASP A 147 -43.54 -19.32 12.33
C ASP A 147 -43.12 -19.08 13.78
N VAL A 148 -43.36 -17.85 14.24
CA VAL A 148 -43.01 -17.36 15.58
C VAL A 148 -43.76 -18.12 16.69
N ASN A 149 -44.94 -18.71 16.39
CA ASN A 149 -45.74 -19.44 17.37
C ASN A 149 -45.25 -20.88 17.58
N ALA A 150 -44.77 -21.53 16.51
CA ALA A 150 -44.27 -22.89 16.54
C ALA A 150 -42.75 -22.98 16.78
N GLY A 151 -42.02 -21.88 16.57
CA GLY A 151 -40.56 -21.84 16.69
C GLY A 151 -39.84 -22.70 15.66
N GLN A 152 -40.49 -22.99 14.53
CA GLN A 152 -39.98 -23.86 13.48
C GLN A 152 -39.96 -23.14 12.13
N VAL A 153 -39.02 -23.56 11.28
CA VAL A 153 -39.00 -23.16 9.86
C VAL A 153 -40.23 -23.79 9.19
N THR A 154 -41.05 -22.95 8.57
CA THR A 154 -42.28 -23.37 7.91
C THR A 154 -41.98 -23.67 6.44
N GLU A 155 -42.44 -24.83 5.97
CA GLU A 155 -42.38 -25.18 4.56
C GLU A 155 -43.19 -24.17 3.73
N ILE A 156 -42.63 -23.75 2.59
CA ILE A 156 -43.29 -22.79 1.71
C ILE A 156 -44.49 -23.47 1.01
N PRO A 157 -45.69 -22.86 1.03
CA PRO A 157 -46.86 -23.41 0.35
C PRO A 157 -46.60 -23.61 -1.14
N GLN A 158 -47.03 -24.76 -1.70
CA GLN A 158 -46.83 -25.09 -3.12
C GLN A 158 -47.38 -24.03 -4.09
N SER A 159 -48.43 -23.30 -3.72
CA SER A 159 -48.97 -22.22 -4.55
C SER A 159 -47.96 -21.10 -4.79
N VAL A 160 -47.17 -20.74 -3.78
CA VAL A 160 -46.14 -19.69 -3.90
C VAL A 160 -44.99 -20.18 -4.78
N VAL A 161 -44.62 -21.46 -4.67
CA VAL A 161 -43.58 -22.07 -5.52
C VAL A 161 -44.01 -22.07 -6.99
N GLU A 162 -45.29 -22.35 -7.26
CA GLU A 162 -45.81 -22.37 -8.62
C GLU A 162 -45.92 -20.96 -9.23
N ASP A 163 -46.33 -19.95 -8.43
CA ASP A 163 -46.33 -18.55 -8.85
C ASP A 163 -44.91 -18.09 -9.23
N LEU A 164 -43.91 -18.43 -8.41
CA LEU A 164 -42.50 -18.10 -8.68
C LEU A 164 -41.98 -18.78 -9.96
N ARG A 165 -42.33 -20.05 -10.19
CA ARG A 165 -41.99 -20.77 -11.41
C ARG A 165 -42.65 -20.14 -12.64
N SER A 166 -43.91 -19.71 -12.52
CA SER A 166 -44.64 -19.04 -13.60
C SER A 166 -44.03 -17.67 -13.96
N SER A 167 -43.38 -17.00 -13.00
CA SER A 167 -42.70 -15.71 -13.21
C SER A 167 -41.34 -15.82 -13.92
N GLY A 168 -40.88 -17.04 -14.23
CA GLY A 168 -39.66 -17.29 -15.01
C GLY A 168 -38.42 -17.67 -14.20
N ILE A 169 -38.55 -17.92 -12.89
CA ILE A 169 -37.45 -18.43 -12.06
C ILE A 169 -37.39 -19.96 -12.21
N GLN A 170 -36.39 -20.45 -12.97
CA GLN A 170 -36.30 -21.87 -13.37
C GLN A 170 -35.42 -22.73 -12.46
N THR A 171 -34.45 -22.12 -11.75
CA THR A 171 -33.54 -22.81 -10.84
C THR A 171 -33.99 -22.55 -9.40
N ILE A 172 -34.90 -23.39 -8.90
CA ILE A 172 -35.37 -23.36 -7.52
C ILE A 172 -34.93 -24.66 -6.87
N ASP A 173 -33.86 -24.62 -6.09
CA ASP A 173 -33.42 -25.74 -5.28
C ASP A 173 -34.02 -25.64 -3.87
N SER A 174 -34.65 -26.72 -3.41
CA SER A 174 -35.11 -26.86 -2.04
C SER A 174 -34.02 -27.52 -1.22
N ILE A 175 -33.48 -26.79 -0.23
CA ILE A 175 -32.55 -27.32 0.78
C ILE A 175 -33.35 -27.94 1.94
#